data_AF-A0A9E1Q8Z9-F1
#
_entry.id   AF-A0A9E1Q8Z9-F1
#
_cell.length_a   1.000
_cell.length_b   1.000
_cell.length_c   1.000
_cell.angle_alpha   90.00
_cell.angle_beta   90.00
_cell.angle_gamma   90.00
#
_symmetry.space_group_name_H-M   'P 1'
#
loop_
_entity.id
_entity.type
_entity.pdbx_description
1 polymer ?
#
loop_
_entity_poly.entity_id
_entity_poly.type
_entity_poly.pdbx_seq_one_letter_code
_entity_poly.pdbx_strand_id
1 'polypeptide(L)'
;KDEILKRRDMRKDLTFTIDPKDAKDFDDALSFTKLENGNYEIGIHIADVSHYVQPNTILDDEAYSRATSVYLVDRVVPMLPEMLSNGACSLRPNEEKLTFSAVFEINEKAQVIHEWFGRTVTYSDKRFAYEEAQVIIETKKNFIPENVSITDESYKVSDHIVEATLKLNELAKILRKKRMQEGAISFDRVEVKFHLDEEANPVGVFFKEAKDANKLIEEFMLLANRKVAEFIGQANKKPTNNTFIYRVHDEPDVEKLAALQNIVFNFGYKMDTQTKESTTESLNKLLKDVYGKAEANMIETLAIRTMSKAVYTTQNIGHYGLAFDYYSHFTSPIRRYPDVMTHRLLQHYLDGENSPKQDDYEAKCKHASKREELASKAERQSIKYMQVKYMQDHQEEEFLGVISGVTEWGIYVEITSNKCEGMVRIRDIKNDYYIFDEKQYAIIGQTTKHIYQLGDQVTVKVKHTDLERKHLDFSLIEQ
;
A
#
# COMPACT_ATOMS: atom_id res chain seq x y z
N LYS A 1 18.51 9.17 28.64
CA LYS A 1 20.00 9.05 28.71
C LYS A 1 20.42 7.61 28.96
N ASP A 2 19.95 6.96 30.02
CA ASP A 2 20.31 5.56 30.31
C ASP A 2 19.89 4.59 29.19
N GLU A 3 18.72 4.80 28.58
CA GLU A 3 18.26 3.98 27.45
C GLU A 3 19.12 4.15 26.19
N ILE A 4 19.69 5.34 25.98
CA ILE A 4 20.55 5.63 24.81
C ILE A 4 21.85 4.82 24.90
N LEU A 5 22.41 4.65 26.10
CA LEU A 5 23.66 3.92 26.32
C LEU A 5 23.56 2.41 25.99
N LYS A 6 22.35 1.87 25.90
CA LYS A 6 22.11 0.45 25.58
C LYS A 6 21.97 0.19 24.08
N ARG A 7 21.97 1.24 23.26
CA ARG A 7 21.62 1.18 21.84
C ARG A 7 22.83 1.46 20.98
N ARG A 8 22.85 0.92 19.75
CA ARG A 8 23.84 1.34 18.75
C ARG A 8 23.57 2.80 18.40
N ASP A 9 24.60 3.63 18.54
CA ASP A 9 24.51 5.06 18.26
C ASP A 9 24.70 5.31 16.76
N MET A 10 23.65 5.80 16.11
CA MET A 10 23.62 6.14 14.68
C MET A 10 23.24 7.61 14.46
N ARG A 11 23.34 8.46 15.50
CA ARG A 11 23.00 9.89 15.42
C ARG A 11 23.92 10.70 14.51
N LYS A 12 25.04 10.13 14.08
CA LYS A 12 26.00 10.79 13.17
C LYS A 12 25.82 10.39 11.71
N ASP A 13 25.03 9.34 11.47
CA ASP A 13 24.82 8.81 10.14
C ASP A 13 23.74 9.65 9.46
N LEU A 14 23.99 10.07 8.21
CA LEU A 14 23.05 10.92 7.46
C LEU A 14 21.69 10.22 7.38
N THR A 15 20.67 10.77 8.01
CA THR A 15 19.36 10.14 8.18
C THR A 15 18.24 11.08 7.79
N PHE A 16 17.24 10.61 7.06
CA PHE A 16 16.06 11.41 6.71
C PHE A 16 14.79 10.57 6.56
N THR A 17 13.63 11.21 6.66
CA THR A 17 12.32 10.61 6.40
C THR A 17 11.74 11.13 5.08
N ILE A 18 10.95 10.32 4.40
CA ILE A 18 10.22 10.70 3.17
C ILE A 18 8.79 10.20 3.28
N ASP A 19 7.86 11.13 3.48
CA ASP A 19 6.46 10.85 3.84
C ASP A 19 5.49 11.71 3.02
N PRO A 20 4.16 11.48 3.10
CA PRO A 20 3.20 12.47 2.59
C PRO A 20 3.35 13.83 3.29
N LYS A 21 3.12 14.95 2.57
CA LYS A 21 3.21 16.33 3.13
C LYS A 21 2.41 16.50 4.42
N ASP A 22 1.23 15.88 4.52
CA ASP A 22 0.32 16.00 5.66
C ASP A 22 0.57 14.99 6.80
N ALA A 23 1.51 14.06 6.63
CA ALA A 23 1.80 13.04 7.64
C ALA A 23 2.44 13.66 8.89
N LYS A 24 2.08 13.13 10.07
CA LYS A 24 2.59 13.55 11.39
C LYS A 24 3.26 12.41 12.16
N ASP A 25 3.05 11.18 11.71
CA ASP A 25 3.44 9.90 12.31
C ASP A 25 4.51 9.20 11.45
N PHE A 26 5.72 9.76 11.42
CA PHE A 26 6.86 9.18 10.70
C PHE A 26 7.32 7.88 11.39
N ASP A 27 6.92 6.73 10.84
CA ASP A 27 7.27 5.39 11.30
C ASP A 27 8.71 5.01 10.96
N ASP A 28 9.20 5.47 9.81
CA ASP A 28 10.46 5.01 9.21
C ASP A 28 11.38 6.15 8.75
N ALA A 29 12.68 5.87 8.80
CA ALA A 29 13.74 6.73 8.30
C ALA A 29 14.82 5.89 7.61
N LEU A 30 15.49 6.46 6.62
CA LEU A 30 16.63 5.85 5.95
C LEU A 30 17.92 6.58 6.32
N SER A 31 18.95 5.82 6.67
CA SER A 31 20.32 6.33 6.73
C SER A 31 21.17 5.83 5.59
N PHE A 32 22.20 6.61 5.24
CA PHE A 32 23.09 6.30 4.14
C PHE A 32 24.53 6.70 4.45
N THR A 33 25.43 5.72 4.33
CA THR A 33 26.88 5.93 4.45
C THR A 33 27.62 5.15 3.37
N LYS A 34 28.54 5.81 2.67
CA LYS A 34 29.45 5.14 1.73
C LYS A 34 30.67 4.61 2.49
N LEU A 35 30.96 3.32 2.31
CA LEU A 35 32.05 2.63 2.98
C LEU A 35 33.34 2.70 2.14
N GLU A 36 34.49 2.54 2.81
CA GLU A 36 35.82 2.59 2.17
C GLU A 36 36.02 1.52 1.09
N ASN A 37 35.35 0.36 1.22
CA ASN A 37 35.37 -0.73 0.24
C ASN A 37 34.51 -0.46 -1.01
N GLY A 38 33.80 0.67 -1.06
CA GLY A 38 32.90 1.05 -2.15
C GLY A 38 31.46 0.55 -2.00
N ASN A 39 31.14 -0.21 -0.95
CA ASN A 39 29.76 -0.57 -0.61
C ASN A 39 29.06 0.56 0.15
N TYR A 40 27.78 0.36 0.46
CA TYR A 40 26.93 1.32 1.16
C TYR A 40 26.39 0.67 2.43
N GLU A 41 26.54 1.32 3.59
CA GLU A 41 25.77 0.98 4.78
C GLU A 41 24.45 1.77 4.73
N ILE A 42 23.34 1.04 4.70
CA ILE A 42 21.98 1.60 4.64
C ILE A 42 21.21 1.10 5.85
N GLY A 43 20.81 2.03 6.72
CA GLY A 43 19.94 1.74 7.85
C GLY A 43 18.48 2.03 7.50
N ILE A 44 17.60 1.07 7.81
CA ILE A 44 16.15 1.26 7.84
C ILE A 44 15.75 1.32 9.32
N HIS A 45 15.45 2.52 9.77
CA HIS A 45 15.20 2.84 11.17
C HIS A 45 13.71 2.98 11.41
N ILE A 46 13.14 2.10 12.21
CA ILE A 46 11.72 2.10 12.53
C ILE A 46 11.51 2.62 13.95
N ALA A 47 10.49 3.44 14.18
CA ALA A 47 10.12 3.89 15.52
C ALA A 47 10.02 2.72 16.50
N ASP A 48 10.74 2.77 17.63
CA ASP A 48 10.71 1.71 18.65
C ASP A 48 9.47 1.82 19.54
N VAL A 49 8.30 1.61 18.95
CA VAL A 49 7.01 1.64 19.65
C VAL A 49 6.97 0.58 20.75
N SER A 50 7.64 -0.56 20.55
CA SER A 50 7.72 -1.65 21.54
C SER A 50 8.38 -1.21 22.86
N HIS A 51 9.22 -0.17 22.84
CA HIS A 51 9.79 0.44 24.03
C HIS A 51 8.74 1.21 24.84
N TYR A 52 7.82 1.92 24.19
CA TYR A 52 6.81 2.74 24.86
C TYR A 52 5.54 1.94 25.21
N VAL A 53 5.16 1.01 24.34
CA VAL A 53 3.99 0.14 24.51
C VAL A 53 4.47 -1.19 25.09
N GLN A 54 4.51 -1.28 26.43
CA GLN A 54 4.95 -2.48 27.13
C GLN A 54 3.81 -3.51 27.28
N PRO A 55 4.08 -4.82 27.19
CA PRO A 55 3.07 -5.86 27.37
C PRO A 55 2.29 -5.73 28.68
N ASN A 56 1.00 -6.10 28.66
CA ASN A 56 0.12 -6.11 29.84
C ASN A 56 -0.08 -4.73 30.48
N THR A 57 -0.02 -3.66 29.68
CA THR A 57 -0.37 -2.31 30.10
C THR A 57 -1.67 -1.86 29.43
N ILE A 58 -2.35 -0.87 30.01
CA ILE A 58 -3.57 -0.29 29.41
C ILE A 58 -3.33 0.16 27.95
N LEU A 59 -2.13 0.67 27.67
CA LEU A 59 -1.74 1.11 26.34
C LEU A 59 -1.60 -0.07 25.37
N ASP A 60 -1.04 -1.20 25.82
CA ASP A 60 -0.96 -2.43 25.02
C ASP A 60 -2.32 -3.05 24.78
N ASP A 61 -3.19 -3.08 25.79
CA ASP A 61 -4.57 -3.58 25.67
C ASP A 61 -5.37 -2.76 24.66
N GLU A 62 -5.26 -1.43 24.70
CA GLU A 62 -5.93 -0.54 23.75
C GLU A 62 -5.35 -0.67 22.33
N ALA A 63 -4.02 -0.73 22.21
CA ALA A 63 -3.35 -0.92 20.92
C ALA A 63 -3.73 -2.27 20.29
N TYR A 64 -3.81 -3.34 21.10
CA TYR A 64 -4.29 -4.65 20.67
C TYR A 64 -5.76 -4.61 20.27
N SER A 65 -6.62 -3.98 21.07
CA SER A 65 -8.06 -3.83 20.80
C SER A 65 -8.31 -3.16 19.45
N ARG A 66 -7.59 -2.05 19.17
CA ARG A 66 -7.66 -1.35 17.87
C ARG A 66 -7.01 -2.15 16.76
N ALA A 67 -5.84 -2.71 17.02
CA ALA A 67 -4.90 -3.45 16.16
C ALA A 67 -4.32 -2.70 14.94
N THR A 68 -5.03 -1.70 14.42
CA THR A 68 -4.59 -0.86 13.31
C THR A 68 -5.19 0.53 13.42
N SER A 69 -4.48 1.55 12.92
CA SER A 69 -5.07 2.86 12.63
C SER A 69 -6.08 2.75 11.48
N VAL A 70 -7.07 3.65 11.44
CA VAL A 70 -8.07 3.76 10.36
C VAL A 70 -7.97 5.13 9.71
N TYR A 71 -7.75 5.19 8.40
CA TYR A 71 -7.54 6.42 7.64
C TYR A 71 -8.79 6.76 6.80
N LEU A 72 -9.73 7.49 7.40
CA LEU A 72 -10.90 8.01 6.69
C LEU A 72 -10.49 9.21 5.83
N VAL A 73 -11.36 9.64 4.90
CA VAL A 73 -11.06 10.78 4.03
C VAL A 73 -10.85 12.07 4.83
N ASP A 74 -11.63 12.27 5.89
CA ASP A 74 -11.68 13.49 6.70
C ASP A 74 -10.86 13.44 8.00
N ARG A 75 -10.52 12.23 8.48
CA ARG A 75 -9.79 12.07 9.75
C ARG A 75 -9.08 10.73 9.87
N VAL A 76 -8.16 10.66 10.83
CA VAL A 76 -7.50 9.41 11.24
C VAL A 76 -8.02 8.99 12.61
N VAL A 77 -8.32 7.70 12.78
CA VAL A 77 -8.52 7.09 14.09
C VAL A 77 -7.25 6.30 14.42
N PRO A 78 -6.31 6.87 15.20
CA PRO A 78 -5.00 6.27 15.38
C PRO A 78 -5.05 5.05 16.30
N MET A 79 -4.16 4.09 16.08
CA MET A 79 -3.98 2.94 16.99
C MET A 79 -3.45 3.38 18.36
N LEU A 80 -2.56 4.37 18.36
CA LEU A 80 -1.92 4.91 19.56
C LEU A 80 -2.38 6.35 19.82
N PRO A 81 -2.31 6.83 21.08
CA PRO A 81 -2.53 8.25 21.38
C PRO A 81 -1.56 9.15 20.62
N GLU A 82 -2.02 10.33 20.20
CA GLU A 82 -1.23 11.28 19.39
C GLU A 82 0.07 11.72 20.04
N MET A 83 0.10 11.81 21.38
CA MET A 83 1.32 12.10 22.13
C MET A 83 2.45 11.10 21.86
N LEU A 84 2.11 9.83 21.60
CA LEU A 84 3.07 8.81 21.20
C LEU A 84 3.25 8.79 19.69
N SER A 85 2.17 8.66 18.92
CA SER A 85 2.27 8.49 17.46
C SER A 85 2.93 9.69 16.77
N ASN A 86 2.57 10.92 17.14
CA ASN A 86 3.05 12.15 16.51
C ASN A 86 4.19 12.81 17.30
N GLY A 87 4.51 12.26 18.47
CA GLY A 87 5.47 12.81 19.43
C GLY A 87 6.63 11.87 19.67
N ALA A 88 6.52 11.05 20.72
CA ALA A 88 7.61 10.23 21.23
C ALA A 88 8.13 9.20 20.22
N CYS A 89 7.24 8.57 19.45
CA CYS A 89 7.58 7.54 18.47
C CYS A 89 7.94 8.13 17.10
N SER A 90 7.25 9.20 16.66
CA SER A 90 7.49 9.80 15.34
C SER A 90 8.95 10.25 15.19
N LEU A 91 9.57 9.87 14.08
CA LEU A 91 10.97 10.15 13.74
C LEU A 91 11.19 11.58 13.23
N ARG A 92 10.76 12.56 14.03
CA ARG A 92 10.82 13.99 13.71
C ARG A 92 12.26 14.46 13.43
N PRO A 93 12.44 15.41 12.51
CA PRO A 93 13.75 15.96 12.20
C PRO A 93 14.30 16.76 13.39
N ASN A 94 15.62 16.79 13.51
CA ASN A 94 16.37 17.51 14.53
C ASN A 94 16.13 17.07 15.97
N GLU A 95 15.74 15.81 16.17
CA GLU A 95 15.48 15.23 17.49
C GLU A 95 16.11 13.84 17.61
N GLU A 96 16.58 13.51 18.82
CA GLU A 96 17.02 12.14 19.12
C GLU A 96 15.81 11.22 19.26
N LYS A 97 15.83 10.10 18.54
CA LYS A 97 14.73 9.13 18.52
C LYS A 97 15.22 7.72 18.76
N LEU A 98 14.38 6.95 19.47
CA LEU A 98 14.62 5.54 19.75
C LEU A 98 14.05 4.72 18.60
N THR A 99 14.87 3.88 18.00
CA THR A 99 14.51 3.10 16.82
C THR A 99 14.86 1.63 16.98
N PHE A 100 14.12 0.78 16.27
CA PHE A 100 14.46 -0.61 15.98
C PHE A 100 14.87 -0.67 14.51
N SER A 101 16.11 -1.05 14.24
CA SER A 101 16.70 -0.92 12.90
C SER A 101 17.05 -2.24 12.28
N ALA A 102 16.94 -2.27 10.95
CA ALA A 102 17.58 -3.22 10.07
C ALA A 102 18.67 -2.47 9.30
N VAL A 103 19.94 -2.82 9.49
CA VAL A 103 21.09 -2.16 8.87
C VAL A 103 21.77 -3.14 7.92
N PHE A 104 22.01 -2.70 6.69
CA PHE A 104 22.54 -3.54 5.63
C PHE A 104 23.79 -2.94 5.02
N GLU A 105 24.81 -3.76 4.80
CA GLU A 105 25.87 -3.44 3.84
C GLU A 105 25.42 -3.94 2.47
N ILE A 106 25.29 -3.02 1.51
CA ILE A 106 24.77 -3.29 0.16
C ILE A 106 25.81 -2.86 -0.87
N ASN A 107 26.08 -3.74 -1.84
CA ASN A 107 26.99 -3.41 -2.94
C ASN A 107 26.27 -2.68 -4.09
N GLU A 108 27.05 -2.25 -5.10
CA GLU A 108 26.57 -1.58 -6.33
C GLU A 108 25.47 -2.35 -7.10
N LYS A 109 25.33 -3.66 -6.89
CA LYS A 109 24.31 -4.50 -7.54
C LYS A 109 23.09 -4.73 -6.65
N ALA A 110 22.92 -3.93 -5.59
CA ALA A 110 21.89 -4.09 -4.58
C ALA A 110 21.88 -5.47 -3.88
N GLN A 111 23.04 -6.12 -3.77
CA GLN A 111 23.18 -7.37 -3.02
C GLN A 111 23.55 -7.06 -1.58
N VAL A 112 22.80 -7.64 -0.64
CA VAL A 112 23.09 -7.58 0.80
C VAL A 112 24.31 -8.46 1.10
N ILE A 113 25.36 -7.85 1.63
CA ILE A 113 26.62 -8.50 2.02
C ILE A 113 26.59 -8.83 3.52
N HIS A 114 26.16 -7.85 4.32
CA HIS A 114 26.00 -7.99 5.76
C HIS A 114 24.64 -7.42 6.20
N GLU A 115 24.09 -8.00 7.26
CA GLU A 115 22.86 -7.55 7.89
C GLU A 115 23.04 -7.50 9.40
N TRP A 116 22.42 -6.50 10.02
CA TRP A 116 22.38 -6.32 11.48
C TRP A 116 20.99 -5.85 11.88
N PHE A 117 20.44 -6.43 12.94
CA PHE A 117 19.14 -6.04 13.50
C PHE A 117 19.30 -5.68 14.97
N GLY A 118 18.63 -4.63 15.41
CA GLY A 118 18.61 -4.28 16.82
C GLY A 118 18.17 -2.85 17.11
N ARG A 119 18.20 -2.51 18.39
CA ARG A 119 17.82 -1.18 18.87
C ARG A 119 18.94 -0.16 18.66
N THR A 120 18.56 1.00 18.13
CA THR A 120 19.44 2.12 17.79
C THR A 120 18.88 3.41 18.37
N VAL A 121 19.75 4.43 18.45
CA VAL A 121 19.35 5.83 18.59
C VAL A 121 19.74 6.57 17.32
N THR A 122 18.82 7.36 16.78
CA THR A 122 19.01 8.11 15.53
C THR A 122 18.71 9.59 15.72
N TYR A 123 19.15 10.39 14.75
CA TYR A 123 18.86 11.81 14.66
C TYR A 123 18.53 12.10 13.19
N SER A 124 17.28 12.43 12.88
CA SER A 124 16.88 12.72 11.50
C SER A 124 17.35 14.11 11.10
N ASP A 125 18.26 14.22 10.14
CA ASP A 125 18.81 15.48 9.63
C ASP A 125 17.76 16.26 8.84
N LYS A 126 16.79 15.56 8.22
CA LYS A 126 15.80 16.19 7.36
C LYS A 126 14.52 15.36 7.24
N ARG A 127 13.39 16.06 7.14
CA ARG A 127 12.11 15.52 6.67
C ARG A 127 11.90 15.97 5.23
N PHE A 128 11.43 15.06 4.39
CA PHE A 128 10.98 15.36 3.04
C PHE A 128 9.54 14.93 2.83
N ALA A 129 8.80 15.68 2.02
CA ALA A 129 7.67 15.12 1.30
C ALA A 129 8.13 14.26 0.12
N TYR A 130 7.31 13.28 -0.30
CA TYR A 130 7.58 12.49 -1.51
C TYR A 130 7.84 13.38 -2.73
N GLU A 131 7.11 14.49 -2.87
CA GLU A 131 7.24 15.43 -3.97
C GLU A 131 8.61 16.14 -3.97
N GLU A 132 9.15 16.47 -2.80
CA GLU A 132 10.49 17.08 -2.67
C GLU A 132 11.59 16.09 -3.04
N ALA A 133 11.50 14.86 -2.53
CA ALA A 133 12.44 13.79 -2.90
C ALA A 133 12.36 13.45 -4.39
N GLN A 134 11.16 13.49 -4.98
CA GLN A 134 10.96 13.30 -6.41
C GLN A 134 11.67 14.39 -7.24
N VAL A 135 11.63 15.65 -6.80
CA VAL A 135 12.38 16.73 -7.46
C VAL A 135 13.88 16.47 -7.45
N ILE A 136 14.44 15.99 -6.33
CA ILE A 136 15.87 15.62 -6.26
C ILE A 136 16.18 14.51 -7.28
N ILE A 137 15.32 13.49 -7.34
CA ILE A 137 15.49 12.35 -8.25
C ILE A 137 15.46 12.78 -9.73
N GLU A 138 14.50 13.62 -10.11
CA GLU A 138 14.30 14.03 -11.51
C GLU A 138 15.34 15.06 -11.96
N THR A 139 15.58 16.07 -11.13
CA THR A 139 16.46 17.18 -11.50
C THR A 139 17.93 16.87 -11.26
N LYS A 140 18.24 15.93 -10.36
CA LYS A 140 19.59 15.63 -9.85
C LYS A 140 20.28 16.87 -9.29
N LYS A 141 19.51 17.81 -8.75
CA LYS A 141 19.97 19.09 -8.20
C LYS A 141 19.60 19.18 -6.72
N ASN A 142 20.28 20.11 -6.04
CA ASN A 142 20.10 20.36 -4.62
C ASN A 142 19.07 21.47 -4.32
N PHE A 143 18.17 21.79 -5.25
CA PHE A 143 17.21 22.88 -5.11
C PHE A 143 15.78 22.35 -5.09
N ILE A 144 15.05 22.68 -4.03
CA ILE A 144 13.63 22.36 -3.85
C ILE A 144 12.82 23.63 -4.12
N PRO A 145 11.89 23.62 -5.10
CA PRO A 145 11.06 24.77 -5.40
C PRO A 145 9.92 24.91 -4.38
N GLU A 146 9.46 26.14 -4.21
CA GLU A 146 8.41 26.52 -3.25
C GLU A 146 7.12 25.71 -3.41
N ASN A 147 6.69 25.46 -4.65
CA ASN A 147 5.42 24.82 -4.96
C ASN A 147 5.30 23.35 -4.51
N VAL A 148 6.40 22.67 -4.23
CA VAL A 148 6.39 21.29 -3.68
C VAL A 148 6.88 21.24 -2.24
N SER A 149 7.33 22.37 -1.70
CA SER A 149 8.01 22.38 -0.42
C SER A 149 7.07 22.13 0.76
N ILE A 150 7.54 21.42 1.77
CA ILE A 150 6.85 21.29 3.07
C ILE A 150 6.94 22.55 3.93
N THR A 151 7.86 23.47 3.62
CA THR A 151 8.05 24.74 4.34
C THR A 151 7.41 25.93 3.62
N ASP A 152 6.75 25.68 2.48
CA ASP A 152 6.17 26.70 1.61
C ASP A 152 7.19 27.80 1.18
N GLU A 153 8.47 27.44 1.12
CA GLU A 153 9.59 28.29 0.69
C GLU A 153 10.57 27.46 -0.15
N SER A 154 11.22 28.07 -1.14
CA SER A 154 12.28 27.38 -1.87
C SER A 154 13.55 27.25 -1.02
N TYR A 155 14.20 26.09 -1.01
CA TYR A 155 15.43 25.89 -0.23
C TYR A 155 16.43 24.97 -0.94
N LYS A 156 17.66 24.94 -0.41
CA LYS A 156 18.70 24.03 -0.86
C LYS A 156 18.97 22.94 0.17
N VAL A 157 19.26 21.74 -0.32
CA VAL A 157 19.77 20.61 0.47
C VAL A 157 21.29 20.49 0.30
N SER A 158 21.95 19.74 1.18
CA SER A 158 23.38 19.45 1.00
C SER A 158 23.59 18.50 -0.18
N ASP A 159 24.78 18.56 -0.80
CA ASP A 159 25.12 17.67 -1.91
C ASP A 159 25.17 16.19 -1.48
N HIS A 160 25.48 15.93 -0.20
CA HIS A 160 25.44 14.58 0.38
C HIS A 160 24.02 13.99 0.39
N ILE A 161 22.99 14.81 0.66
CA ILE A 161 21.59 14.36 0.60
C ILE A 161 21.21 14.02 -0.85
N VAL A 162 21.66 14.82 -1.82
CA VAL A 162 21.42 14.54 -3.24
C VAL A 162 22.07 13.22 -3.64
N GLU A 163 23.34 13.01 -3.28
CA GLU A 163 24.05 11.75 -3.52
C GLU A 163 23.31 10.55 -2.90
N ALA A 164 22.96 10.64 -1.62
CA ALA A 164 22.25 9.59 -0.90
C ALA A 164 20.90 9.27 -1.55
N THR A 165 20.08 10.29 -1.84
CA THR A 165 18.75 10.12 -2.44
C THR A 165 18.84 9.46 -3.82
N LEU A 166 19.77 9.91 -4.67
CA LEU A 166 19.97 9.34 -5.99
C LEU A 166 20.47 7.90 -5.92
N LYS A 167 21.39 7.60 -4.99
CA LYS A 167 21.94 6.26 -4.85
C LYS A 167 20.93 5.27 -4.27
N LEU A 168 20.16 5.68 -3.27
CA LEU A 168 19.04 4.88 -2.74
C LEU A 168 18.01 4.59 -3.83
N ASN A 169 17.65 5.57 -4.68
CA ASN A 169 16.74 5.36 -5.79
C ASN A 169 17.29 4.35 -6.82
N GLU A 170 18.58 4.45 -7.15
CA GLU A 170 19.25 3.51 -8.06
C GLU A 170 19.16 2.07 -7.52
N LEU A 171 19.50 1.87 -6.25
CA LEU A 171 19.44 0.56 -5.60
C LEU A 171 18.00 0.05 -5.51
N ALA A 172 17.03 0.90 -5.18
CA ALA A 172 15.61 0.54 -5.16
C ALA A 172 15.11 0.06 -6.53
N LYS A 173 15.52 0.71 -7.63
CA LYS A 173 15.18 0.27 -8.99
C LYS A 173 15.76 -1.11 -9.31
N ILE A 174 16.98 -1.42 -8.86
CA ILE A 174 17.59 -2.73 -9.01
C ILE A 174 16.82 -3.79 -8.20
N LEU A 175 16.50 -3.49 -6.94
CA LEU A 175 15.70 -4.37 -6.06
C LEU A 175 14.32 -4.67 -6.67
N ARG A 176 13.61 -3.63 -7.13
CA ARG A 176 12.30 -3.77 -7.79
C ARG A 176 12.39 -4.64 -9.02
N LYS A 177 13.36 -4.39 -9.91
CA LYS A 177 13.54 -5.17 -11.13
C LYS A 177 13.76 -6.65 -10.81
N LYS A 178 14.60 -6.95 -9.81
CA LYS A 178 14.85 -8.33 -9.37
C LYS A 178 13.57 -8.98 -8.82
N ARG A 179 12.84 -8.28 -7.94
CA ARG A 179 11.57 -8.75 -7.37
C ARG A 179 10.51 -9.06 -8.44
N MET A 180 10.39 -8.20 -9.45
CA MET A 180 9.49 -8.46 -10.60
C MET A 180 9.94 -9.66 -11.44
N GLN A 181 11.25 -9.87 -11.61
CA GLN A 181 11.81 -11.05 -12.29
C GLN A 181 11.58 -12.35 -11.49
N GLU A 182 11.49 -12.25 -10.17
CA GLU A 182 11.17 -13.38 -9.26
C GLU A 182 9.67 -13.71 -9.24
N GLY A 183 8.83 -12.94 -9.96
CA GLY A 183 7.40 -13.21 -10.09
C GLY A 183 6.51 -12.35 -9.20
N ALA A 184 7.01 -11.24 -8.63
CA ALA A 184 6.11 -10.32 -7.95
C ALA A 184 5.12 -9.70 -8.94
N ILE A 185 3.90 -9.41 -8.46
CA ILE A 185 2.83 -8.85 -9.28
C ILE A 185 2.68 -7.37 -8.92
N SER A 186 2.76 -6.50 -9.91
CA SER A 186 2.60 -5.05 -9.73
C SER A 186 1.20 -4.64 -10.18
N PHE A 187 0.36 -4.26 -9.21
CA PHE A 187 -0.90 -3.57 -9.48
C PHE A 187 -0.69 -2.08 -9.23
N ASP A 188 -0.47 -1.30 -10.29
CA ASP A 188 -0.39 0.15 -10.17
C ASP A 188 -1.81 0.70 -10.03
N ARG A 189 -2.22 1.00 -8.79
CA ARG A 189 -3.57 1.53 -8.52
C ARG A 189 -3.54 3.05 -8.45
N VAL A 190 -4.44 3.68 -9.18
CA VAL A 190 -4.74 5.10 -9.02
C VAL A 190 -5.58 5.28 -7.75
N GLU A 191 -5.07 6.00 -6.76
CA GLU A 191 -5.82 6.30 -5.54
C GLU A 191 -6.62 7.61 -5.71
N VAL A 192 -7.90 7.55 -5.36
CA VAL A 192 -8.79 8.72 -5.34
C VAL A 192 -8.64 9.46 -4.02
N LYS A 193 -8.36 10.77 -4.09
CA LYS A 193 -8.29 11.68 -2.96
C LYS A 193 -9.16 12.91 -3.21
N PHE A 194 -9.47 13.63 -2.14
CA PHE A 194 -10.36 14.77 -2.16
C PHE A 194 -9.65 16.01 -1.64
N HIS A 195 -9.89 17.16 -2.29
CA HIS A 195 -9.67 18.45 -1.66
C HIS A 195 -10.86 18.74 -0.77
N LEU A 196 -10.60 18.99 0.52
CA LEU A 196 -11.62 19.27 1.51
C LEU A 196 -11.58 20.75 1.90
N ASP A 197 -12.75 21.35 2.14
CA ASP A 197 -12.85 22.66 2.80
C ASP A 197 -12.70 22.54 4.34
N GLU A 198 -12.85 23.67 5.06
CA GLU A 198 -12.70 23.72 6.52
C GLU A 198 -13.75 22.87 7.27
N GLU A 199 -14.91 22.65 6.66
CA GLU A 199 -16.00 21.82 7.16
C GLU A 199 -15.94 20.36 6.68
N ALA A 200 -14.84 19.95 6.03
CA ALA A 200 -14.64 18.60 5.47
C ALA A 200 -15.66 18.23 4.38
N ASN A 201 -16.11 19.18 3.57
CA ASN A 201 -16.82 18.94 2.32
C ASN A 201 -15.83 18.75 1.16
N PRO A 202 -16.06 17.77 0.28
CA PRO A 202 -15.22 17.56 -0.89
C PRO A 202 -15.52 18.62 -1.96
N VAL A 203 -14.57 19.54 -2.17
CA VAL A 203 -14.65 20.60 -3.20
C VAL A 203 -13.95 20.22 -4.50
N GLY A 204 -13.17 19.14 -4.50
CA GLY A 204 -12.49 18.64 -5.68
C GLY A 204 -11.97 17.22 -5.48
N VAL A 205 -11.67 16.55 -6.60
CA VAL A 205 -11.10 15.20 -6.64
C VAL A 205 -9.75 15.26 -7.35
N PHE A 206 -8.77 14.56 -6.80
CA PHE A 206 -7.46 14.39 -7.44
C PHE A 206 -6.98 12.95 -7.31
N PHE A 207 -6.06 12.58 -8.18
CA PHE A 207 -5.51 11.24 -8.27
C PHE A 207 -4.07 11.21 -7.80
N LYS A 208 -3.76 10.25 -6.95
CA LYS A 208 -2.39 10.00 -6.50
C LYS A 208 -1.82 8.79 -7.21
N GLU A 209 -0.67 8.98 -7.84
CA GLU A 209 0.12 7.93 -8.48
C GLU A 209 1.44 7.74 -7.75
N ALA A 210 1.91 6.48 -7.67
CA ALA A 210 3.18 6.15 -7.05
C ALA A 210 4.35 6.46 -8.00
N LYS A 211 5.18 7.43 -7.62
CA LYS A 211 6.39 7.83 -8.36
C LYS A 211 7.64 7.12 -7.82
N ASP A 212 8.81 7.46 -8.36
CA ASP A 212 10.10 6.89 -7.97
C ASP A 212 10.39 7.09 -6.48
N ALA A 213 10.07 8.25 -5.90
CA ALA A 213 10.26 8.49 -4.46
C ALA A 213 9.41 7.54 -3.59
N ASN A 214 8.18 7.23 -4.00
CA ASN A 214 7.32 6.27 -3.29
C ASN A 214 7.91 4.86 -3.40
N LYS A 215 8.31 4.47 -4.62
CA LYS A 215 8.90 3.15 -4.92
C LYS A 215 10.23 2.97 -4.19
N LEU A 216 11.03 4.02 -4.03
CA LEU A 216 12.26 4.00 -3.24
C LEU A 216 11.98 3.53 -1.81
N ILE A 217 11.07 4.21 -1.10
CA ILE A 217 10.70 3.84 0.27
C ILE A 217 10.09 2.44 0.30
N GLU A 218 9.19 2.11 -0.64
CA GLU A 218 8.56 0.79 -0.75
C GLU A 218 9.61 -0.34 -0.77
N GLU A 219 10.61 -0.29 -1.65
CA GLU A 219 11.58 -1.38 -1.79
C GLU A 219 12.50 -1.54 -0.57
N PHE A 220 12.86 -0.46 0.12
CA PHE A 220 13.64 -0.57 1.36
C PHE A 220 12.79 -1.10 2.53
N MET A 221 11.52 -0.70 2.62
CA MET A 221 10.61 -1.28 3.62
C MET A 221 10.37 -2.77 3.35
N LEU A 222 10.17 -3.17 2.09
CA LEU A 222 10.07 -4.57 1.69
C LEU A 222 11.35 -5.35 2.02
N LEU A 223 12.53 -4.74 1.82
CA LEU A 223 13.80 -5.35 2.18
C LEU A 223 13.88 -5.63 3.69
N ALA A 224 13.60 -4.65 4.55
CA ALA A 224 13.59 -4.84 6.00
C ALA A 224 12.58 -5.91 6.43
N ASN A 225 11.35 -5.81 5.95
CA ASN A 225 10.26 -6.75 6.23
C ASN A 225 10.62 -8.20 5.88
N ARG A 226 11.16 -8.42 4.68
CA ARG A 226 11.62 -9.74 4.23
C ARG A 226 12.79 -10.23 5.08
N LYS A 227 13.80 -9.39 5.30
CA LYS A 227 15.04 -9.78 5.99
C LYS A 227 14.84 -10.08 7.47
N VAL A 228 13.97 -9.35 8.15
CA VAL A 228 13.55 -9.67 9.52
C VAL A 228 12.81 -11.02 9.57
N ALA A 229 11.92 -11.28 8.60
CA ALA A 229 11.21 -12.56 8.53
C ALA A 229 12.14 -13.74 8.21
N GLU A 230 13.10 -13.56 7.30
CA GLU A 230 14.14 -14.56 6.99
C GLU A 230 15.00 -14.84 8.22
N PHE A 231 15.46 -13.79 8.93
CA PHE A 231 16.34 -13.92 10.10
C PHE A 231 15.75 -14.81 11.20
N ILE A 232 14.44 -14.68 11.47
CA ILE A 232 13.76 -15.50 12.48
C ILE A 232 13.28 -16.84 11.91
N GLY A 233 12.71 -16.82 10.71
CA GLY A 233 12.05 -17.96 10.10
C GLY A 233 12.99 -18.99 9.48
N GLN A 234 14.24 -18.61 9.18
CA GLN A 234 15.20 -19.45 8.47
C GLN A 234 16.59 -19.40 9.12
N ALA A 235 17.13 -20.57 9.47
CA ALA A 235 18.52 -20.74 9.92
C ALA A 235 19.24 -21.74 9.02
N ASN A 236 20.42 -21.38 8.49
CA ASN A 236 21.19 -22.22 7.57
C ASN A 236 20.36 -22.74 6.37
N LYS A 237 19.50 -21.87 5.81
CA LYS A 237 18.56 -22.17 4.72
C LYS A 237 17.49 -23.22 5.07
N LYS A 238 17.26 -23.51 6.35
CA LYS A 238 16.20 -24.41 6.83
C LYS A 238 15.21 -23.64 7.71
N PRO A 239 13.92 -23.97 7.66
CA PRO A 239 12.93 -23.39 8.56
C PRO A 239 13.30 -23.64 10.03
N THR A 240 13.17 -22.62 10.89
CA THR A 240 13.48 -22.70 12.33
C THR A 240 12.31 -23.23 13.16
N ASN A 241 11.08 -23.19 12.63
CA ASN A 241 9.83 -23.38 13.36
C ASN A 241 9.65 -22.44 14.56
N ASN A 242 10.42 -21.36 14.63
CA ASN A 242 10.25 -20.32 15.64
C ASN A 242 8.90 -19.62 15.44
N THR A 243 8.20 -19.37 16.54
CA THR A 243 6.95 -18.60 16.50
C THR A 243 7.27 -17.16 16.07
N PHE A 244 6.69 -16.75 14.96
CA PHE A 244 6.82 -15.40 14.43
C PHE A 244 5.52 -14.93 13.79
N ILE A 245 5.42 -13.64 13.48
CA ILE A 245 4.26 -13.06 12.81
C ILE A 245 4.57 -12.95 11.33
N TYR A 246 3.90 -13.73 10.50
CA TYR A 246 4.04 -13.65 9.05
C TYR A 246 2.86 -12.90 8.45
N ARG A 247 3.15 -12.13 7.40
CA ARG A 247 2.15 -11.56 6.51
C ARG A 247 2.12 -12.44 5.28
N VAL A 248 1.14 -13.33 5.21
CA VAL A 248 1.04 -14.32 4.13
C VAL A 248 0.00 -13.92 3.12
N HIS A 249 0.19 -14.35 1.88
CA HIS A 249 -0.74 -14.14 0.77
C HIS A 249 -0.74 -15.39 -0.08
N ASP A 250 -1.87 -16.10 -0.08
CA ASP A 250 -2.03 -17.36 -0.79
C ASP A 250 -2.10 -17.17 -2.32
N GLU A 251 -2.10 -18.28 -3.05
CA GLU A 251 -2.27 -18.30 -4.49
C GLU A 251 -3.66 -17.75 -4.90
N PRO A 252 -3.83 -17.28 -6.16
CA PRO A 252 -5.12 -16.79 -6.63
C PRO A 252 -6.15 -17.92 -6.71
N ASP A 253 -7.42 -17.56 -6.58
CA ASP A 253 -8.55 -18.48 -6.65
C ASP A 253 -8.69 -19.06 -8.07
N VAL A 254 -8.68 -20.39 -8.17
CA VAL A 254 -8.68 -21.13 -9.45
C VAL A 254 -9.95 -20.88 -10.26
N GLU A 255 -11.12 -20.79 -9.63
CA GLU A 255 -12.38 -20.54 -10.33
C GLU A 255 -12.41 -19.12 -10.90
N LYS A 256 -11.93 -18.14 -10.12
CA LYS A 256 -11.83 -16.75 -10.58
C LYS A 256 -10.77 -16.57 -11.66
N LEU A 257 -9.65 -17.30 -11.60
CA LEU A 257 -8.65 -17.31 -12.66
C LEU A 257 -9.24 -17.87 -13.97
N ALA A 258 -10.00 -18.97 -13.90
CA ALA A 258 -10.67 -19.52 -15.09
C ALA A 258 -11.69 -18.53 -15.68
N ALA A 259 -12.44 -17.82 -14.83
CA ALA A 259 -13.35 -16.76 -15.27
C ALA A 259 -12.59 -15.62 -15.96
N LEU A 260 -11.49 -15.13 -15.36
CA LEU A 260 -10.63 -14.11 -15.96
C LEU A 260 -10.08 -14.57 -17.32
N GLN A 261 -9.56 -15.81 -17.39
CA GLN A 261 -9.00 -16.39 -18.62
C GLN A 261 -10.02 -16.36 -19.77
N ASN A 262 -11.29 -16.72 -19.50
CA ASN A 262 -12.36 -16.68 -20.49
C ASN A 262 -12.66 -15.26 -20.98
N ILE A 263 -12.69 -14.29 -20.06
CA ILE A 263 -12.96 -12.88 -20.41
C ILE A 263 -11.84 -12.34 -21.28
N VAL A 264 -10.58 -12.46 -20.85
CA VAL A 264 -9.45 -11.86 -21.56
C VAL A 264 -9.19 -12.55 -22.91
N PHE A 265 -9.60 -13.81 -23.08
CA PHE A 265 -9.59 -14.51 -24.36
C PHE A 265 -10.43 -13.81 -25.43
N ASN A 266 -11.60 -13.27 -25.06
CA ASN A 266 -12.45 -12.51 -25.98
C ASN A 266 -11.80 -11.21 -26.45
N PHE A 267 -10.88 -10.66 -25.65
CA PHE A 267 -10.06 -9.49 -26.00
C PHE A 267 -8.74 -9.87 -26.72
N GLY A 268 -8.55 -11.15 -27.05
CA GLY A 268 -7.37 -11.64 -27.76
C GLY A 268 -6.16 -11.93 -26.88
N TYR A 269 -6.29 -11.83 -25.56
CA TYR A 269 -5.23 -12.20 -24.62
C TYR A 269 -5.26 -13.69 -24.30
N LYS A 270 -4.10 -14.25 -23.96
CA LYS A 270 -3.99 -15.65 -23.54
C LYS A 270 -3.32 -15.70 -22.19
N MET A 271 -3.85 -16.54 -21.32
CA MET A 271 -3.26 -16.86 -20.02
C MET A 271 -3.00 -18.35 -19.94
N ASP A 272 -1.83 -18.71 -19.43
CA ASP A 272 -1.48 -20.05 -18.97
C ASP A 272 -1.58 -20.06 -17.44
N THR A 273 -2.46 -20.90 -16.89
CA THR A 273 -2.70 -21.02 -15.46
C THR A 273 -2.43 -22.45 -14.95
N GLN A 274 -1.57 -23.21 -15.65
CA GLN A 274 -1.28 -24.61 -15.30
C GLN A 274 -0.36 -24.76 -14.09
N THR A 275 0.59 -23.84 -13.93
CA THR A 275 1.50 -23.81 -12.77
C THR A 275 1.50 -22.44 -12.12
N LYS A 276 2.06 -22.36 -10.91
CA LYS A 276 2.24 -21.12 -10.17
C LYS A 276 3.02 -20.09 -10.98
N GLU A 277 4.12 -20.54 -11.59
CA GLU A 277 5.03 -19.73 -12.39
C GLU A 277 4.34 -19.24 -13.67
N SER A 278 3.69 -20.15 -14.42
CA SER A 278 3.01 -19.76 -15.67
C SER A 278 1.85 -18.81 -15.42
N THR A 279 1.12 -18.99 -14.31
CA THR A 279 0.04 -18.09 -13.88
C THR A 279 0.56 -16.69 -13.61
N THR A 280 1.66 -16.59 -12.86
CA THR A 280 2.29 -15.33 -12.47
C THR A 280 2.82 -14.57 -13.69
N GLU A 281 3.53 -15.27 -14.58
CA GLU A 281 4.02 -14.70 -15.84
C GLU A 281 2.89 -14.22 -16.73
N SER A 282 1.81 -15.01 -16.83
CA SER A 282 0.62 -14.67 -17.60
C SER A 282 -0.10 -13.43 -17.05
N LEU A 283 -0.25 -13.32 -15.73
CA LEU A 283 -0.85 -12.15 -15.08
C LEU A 283 0.00 -10.89 -15.31
N ASN A 284 1.31 -10.97 -15.08
CA ASN A 284 2.20 -9.82 -15.31
C ASN A 284 2.24 -9.40 -16.78
N LYS A 285 2.24 -10.36 -17.71
CA LYS A 285 2.15 -10.09 -19.15
C LYS A 285 0.81 -9.44 -19.50
N LEU A 286 -0.30 -9.96 -18.98
CA LEU A 286 -1.63 -9.41 -19.20
C LEU A 286 -1.69 -7.95 -18.74
N LEU A 287 -1.29 -7.65 -17.49
CA LEU A 287 -1.31 -6.30 -16.93
C LEU A 287 -0.45 -5.33 -17.76
N LYS A 288 0.69 -5.80 -18.27
CA LYS A 288 1.55 -5.01 -19.15
C LYS A 288 0.92 -4.77 -20.53
N ASP A 289 0.32 -5.81 -21.12
CA ASP A 289 -0.24 -5.76 -22.47
C ASP A 289 -1.54 -4.94 -22.53
N VAL A 290 -2.28 -4.83 -21.43
CA VAL A 290 -3.50 -4.01 -21.34
C VAL A 290 -3.23 -2.55 -21.02
N TYR A 291 -2.04 -2.21 -20.50
CA TYR A 291 -1.71 -0.86 -20.09
C TYR A 291 -1.98 0.18 -21.19
N GLY A 292 -2.77 1.20 -20.86
CA GLY A 292 -3.16 2.28 -21.77
C GLY A 292 -4.25 1.93 -22.78
N LYS A 293 -4.85 0.73 -22.72
CA LYS A 293 -5.98 0.34 -23.57
C LYS A 293 -7.32 0.62 -22.89
N ALA A 294 -8.40 0.62 -23.68
CA ALA A 294 -9.75 0.90 -23.20
C ALA A 294 -10.21 -0.12 -22.13
N GLU A 295 -9.84 -1.39 -22.31
CA GLU A 295 -10.19 -2.49 -21.41
C GLU A 295 -9.29 -2.63 -20.17
N ALA A 296 -8.26 -1.78 -20.02
CA ALA A 296 -7.24 -1.91 -18.97
C ALA A 296 -7.85 -1.96 -17.57
N ASN A 297 -8.67 -0.96 -17.23
CA ASN A 297 -9.27 -0.81 -15.90
C ASN A 297 -10.11 -2.04 -15.51
N MET A 298 -10.89 -2.56 -16.47
CA MET A 298 -11.69 -3.77 -16.27
C MET A 298 -10.80 -4.98 -16.00
N ILE A 299 -9.81 -5.23 -16.85
CA ILE A 299 -8.96 -6.42 -16.75
C ILE A 299 -8.12 -6.36 -15.47
N GLU A 300 -7.55 -5.20 -15.12
CA GLU A 300 -6.82 -4.98 -13.87
C GLU A 300 -7.72 -5.24 -12.65
N THR A 301 -8.95 -4.73 -12.66
CA THR A 301 -9.92 -4.95 -11.59
C THR A 301 -10.26 -6.42 -11.41
N LEU A 302 -10.49 -7.15 -12.51
CA LEU A 302 -10.78 -8.59 -12.45
C LEU A 302 -9.56 -9.40 -12.00
N ALA A 303 -8.36 -9.05 -12.47
CA ALA A 303 -7.11 -9.66 -12.05
C ALA A 303 -6.86 -9.48 -10.54
N ILE A 304 -7.11 -8.31 -9.98
CA ILE A 304 -7.01 -8.09 -8.52
C ILE A 304 -8.02 -8.96 -7.77
N ARG A 305 -9.23 -9.16 -8.30
CA ARG A 305 -10.28 -9.95 -7.65
C ARG A 305 -9.99 -11.45 -7.62
N THR A 306 -9.12 -11.95 -8.50
CA THR A 306 -8.66 -13.36 -8.45
C THR A 306 -7.72 -13.61 -7.27
N MET A 307 -7.00 -12.58 -6.83
CA MET A 307 -6.03 -12.69 -5.75
C MET A 307 -6.68 -13.02 -4.40
N SER A 308 -6.01 -13.86 -3.63
CA SER A 308 -6.35 -14.12 -2.23
C SER A 308 -6.10 -12.89 -1.37
N LYS A 309 -6.80 -12.75 -0.24
CA LYS A 309 -6.53 -11.67 0.71
C LYS A 309 -5.33 -12.03 1.57
N ALA A 310 -4.39 -11.11 1.73
CA ALA A 310 -3.30 -11.31 2.67
C ALA A 310 -3.80 -11.26 4.12
N VAL A 311 -3.21 -12.07 4.99
CA VAL A 311 -3.58 -12.18 6.42
C VAL A 311 -2.33 -12.27 7.30
N TYR A 312 -2.50 -11.96 8.59
CA TYR A 312 -1.50 -12.27 9.60
C TYR A 312 -1.73 -13.68 10.14
N THR A 313 -0.65 -14.44 10.29
CA THR A 313 -0.66 -15.77 10.92
C THR A 313 0.74 -16.11 11.41
N THR A 314 0.84 -17.10 12.28
CA THR A 314 2.10 -17.73 12.68
C THR A 314 2.56 -18.81 11.72
N GLN A 315 1.71 -19.23 10.77
CA GLN A 315 2.03 -20.25 9.77
C GLN A 315 2.54 -19.61 8.49
N ASN A 316 3.82 -19.80 8.18
CA ASN A 316 4.39 -19.24 6.96
C ASN A 316 4.04 -20.09 5.73
N ILE A 317 3.29 -19.52 4.79
CA ILE A 317 3.02 -20.08 3.45
C ILE A 317 3.64 -19.21 2.33
N GLY A 318 4.42 -18.20 2.70
CA GLY A 318 4.94 -17.19 1.78
C GLY A 318 3.91 -16.11 1.41
N HIS A 319 4.33 -15.21 0.52
CA HIS A 319 3.53 -14.10 0.03
C HIS A 319 3.54 -14.07 -1.50
N TYR A 320 2.54 -14.69 -2.11
CA TYR A 320 2.43 -14.86 -3.57
C TYR A 320 2.59 -13.54 -4.33
N GLY A 321 1.82 -12.50 -3.99
CA GLY A 321 1.87 -11.23 -4.73
C GLY A 321 3.22 -10.48 -4.67
N LEU A 322 4.06 -10.79 -3.67
CA LEU A 322 5.39 -10.17 -3.52
C LEU A 322 6.52 -11.09 -3.98
N ALA A 323 6.21 -12.35 -4.34
CA ALA A 323 7.18 -13.41 -4.61
C ALA A 323 8.22 -13.60 -3.48
N PHE A 324 7.77 -13.57 -2.22
CA PHE A 324 8.64 -13.80 -1.06
C PHE A 324 8.25 -15.07 -0.30
N ASP A 325 9.24 -15.90 0.02
CA ASP A 325 9.04 -17.10 0.86
C ASP A 325 8.85 -16.74 2.34
N TYR A 326 9.48 -15.65 2.80
CA TYR A 326 9.37 -15.14 4.16
C TYR A 326 9.04 -13.66 4.11
N TYR A 327 7.92 -13.27 4.72
CA TYR A 327 7.50 -11.88 4.79
C TYR A 327 6.73 -11.59 6.07
N SER A 328 7.05 -10.46 6.70
CA SER A 328 6.40 -9.97 7.91
C SER A 328 6.26 -8.45 7.80
N HIS A 329 5.29 -7.87 8.50
CA HIS A 329 5.28 -6.43 8.70
C HIS A 329 6.09 -6.07 9.94
N PHE A 330 7.12 -5.25 9.73
CA PHE A 330 8.05 -4.73 10.73
C PHE A 330 8.09 -3.19 10.74
N THR A 331 7.76 -2.55 9.61
CA THR A 331 8.11 -1.16 9.32
C THR A 331 7.06 -0.11 9.68
N SER A 332 5.96 -0.45 10.35
CA SER A 332 4.95 0.56 10.74
C SER A 332 4.25 0.29 12.09
N PRO A 333 5.00 0.17 13.19
CA PRO A 333 4.46 -0.16 14.49
C PRO A 333 3.65 0.97 15.14
N ILE A 334 3.71 2.22 14.66
CA ILE A 334 2.84 3.29 15.17
C ILE A 334 1.38 3.02 14.82
N ARG A 335 1.14 2.37 13.68
CA ARG A 335 -0.19 2.17 13.10
C ARG A 335 -0.62 0.73 12.90
N ARG A 336 0.23 -0.26 13.21
CA ARG A 336 -0.06 -1.69 13.10
C ARG A 336 0.45 -2.45 14.33
N TYR A 337 -0.46 -3.10 15.06
CA TYR A 337 -0.10 -3.93 16.21
C TYR A 337 0.71 -5.19 15.84
N PRO A 338 0.50 -5.84 14.67
CA PRO A 338 1.39 -6.90 14.21
C PRO A 338 2.86 -6.52 14.20
N ASP A 339 3.20 -5.31 13.75
CA ASP A 339 4.58 -4.81 13.76
C ASP A 339 5.11 -4.62 15.18
N VAL A 340 4.28 -4.20 16.14
CA VAL A 340 4.66 -4.15 17.57
C VAL A 340 4.98 -5.57 18.08
N MET A 341 4.19 -6.57 17.71
CA MET A 341 4.48 -7.98 18.04
C MET A 341 5.78 -8.46 17.37
N THR A 342 6.00 -8.11 16.10
CA THR A 342 7.22 -8.41 15.35
C THR A 342 8.45 -7.82 16.05
N HIS A 343 8.40 -6.55 16.48
CA HIS A 343 9.49 -5.90 17.23
C HIS A 343 9.79 -6.63 18.55
N ARG A 344 8.74 -7.00 19.31
CA ARG A 344 8.90 -7.74 20.57
C ARG A 344 9.54 -9.11 20.35
N LEU A 345 9.07 -9.86 19.35
CA LEU A 345 9.62 -11.17 19.03
C LEU A 345 11.05 -11.07 18.50
N LEU A 346 11.36 -10.09 17.65
CA LEU A 346 12.72 -9.87 17.18
C LEU A 346 13.67 -9.58 18.35
N GLN A 347 13.28 -8.68 19.27
CA GLN A 347 14.08 -8.43 20.48
C GLN A 347 14.26 -9.69 21.32
N HIS A 348 13.17 -10.44 21.55
CA HIS A 348 13.17 -11.69 22.32
C HIS A 348 14.21 -12.69 21.77
N TYR A 349 14.27 -12.87 20.46
CA TYR A 349 15.26 -13.75 19.83
C TYR A 349 16.68 -13.17 19.83
N LEU A 350 16.84 -11.85 19.71
CA LEU A 350 18.15 -11.18 19.85
C LEU A 350 18.72 -11.32 21.27
N ASP A 351 17.86 -11.42 22.28
CA ASP A 351 18.24 -11.68 23.67
C ASP A 351 18.57 -13.17 23.93
N GLY A 352 18.40 -14.04 22.93
CA GLY A 352 18.72 -15.47 23.02
C GLY A 352 17.63 -16.32 23.69
N GLU A 353 16.41 -15.79 23.81
CA GLU A 353 15.31 -16.46 24.47
C GLU A 353 14.65 -17.55 23.59
N ASN A 354 13.99 -18.53 24.24
CA ASN A 354 13.35 -19.66 23.55
C ASN A 354 12.05 -19.26 22.85
N SER A 355 11.69 -19.94 21.75
CA SER A 355 10.44 -19.67 21.03
C SER A 355 9.22 -19.69 21.97
N PRO A 356 8.37 -18.65 21.96
CA PRO A 356 7.13 -18.65 22.71
C PRO A 356 6.12 -19.62 22.10
N LYS A 357 4.97 -19.79 22.79
CA LYS A 357 3.88 -20.64 22.31
C LYS A 357 3.20 -20.03 21.10
N GLN A 358 3.06 -20.84 20.06
CA GLN A 358 2.47 -20.43 18.78
C GLN A 358 0.99 -20.02 18.91
N ASP A 359 0.19 -20.78 19.66
CA ASP A 359 -1.26 -20.58 19.76
C ASP A 359 -1.65 -19.19 20.30
N ASP A 360 -0.86 -18.67 21.25
CA ASP A 360 -1.09 -17.35 21.85
C ASP A 360 -0.94 -16.23 20.80
N TYR A 361 0.03 -16.36 19.90
CA TYR A 361 0.25 -15.40 18.82
C TYR A 361 -0.71 -15.62 17.65
N GLU A 362 -1.09 -16.86 17.35
CA GLU A 362 -2.05 -17.15 16.30
C GLU A 362 -3.43 -16.51 16.56
N ALA A 363 -3.88 -16.53 17.82
CA ALA A 363 -5.09 -15.83 18.22
C ALA A 363 -4.99 -14.31 17.98
N LYS A 364 -3.83 -13.71 18.31
CA LYS A 364 -3.57 -12.27 18.07
C LYS A 364 -3.52 -11.93 16.58
N CYS A 365 -2.91 -12.79 15.77
CA CYS A 365 -2.87 -12.67 14.31
C CYS A 365 -4.26 -12.67 13.68
N LYS A 366 -5.14 -13.59 14.11
CA LYS A 366 -6.54 -13.65 13.65
C LYS A 366 -7.32 -12.38 14.00
N HIS A 367 -7.16 -11.88 15.22
CA HIS A 367 -7.75 -10.61 15.65
C HIS A 367 -7.25 -9.44 14.79
N ALA A 368 -5.95 -9.30 14.62
CA ALA A 368 -5.36 -8.22 13.82
C ALA A 368 -5.83 -8.25 12.36
N SER A 369 -5.90 -9.44 11.75
CA SER A 369 -6.43 -9.62 10.39
C SER A 369 -7.89 -9.20 10.29
N LYS A 370 -8.71 -9.50 11.31
CA LYS A 370 -10.12 -9.11 11.33
C LYS A 370 -10.29 -7.59 11.47
N ARG A 371 -9.47 -6.96 12.32
CA ARG A 371 -9.47 -5.51 12.52
C ARG A 371 -9.00 -4.76 11.28
N GLU A 372 -7.98 -5.26 10.58
CA GLU A 372 -7.55 -4.74 9.28
C GLU A 372 -8.68 -4.82 8.23
N GLU A 373 -9.38 -5.95 8.14
CA GLU A 373 -10.52 -6.10 7.23
C GLU A 373 -11.61 -5.05 7.51
N LEU A 374 -11.90 -4.81 8.79
CA LEU A 374 -12.90 -3.83 9.22
C LEU A 374 -12.45 -2.40 8.91
N ALA A 375 -11.18 -2.07 9.17
CA ALA A 375 -10.59 -0.77 8.84
C ALA A 375 -10.69 -0.50 7.33
N SER A 376 -10.20 -1.43 6.50
CA SER A 376 -10.28 -1.32 5.03
C SER A 376 -11.73 -1.19 4.52
N LYS A 377 -12.70 -1.81 5.19
CA LYS A 377 -14.13 -1.62 4.87
C LYS A 377 -14.57 -0.19 5.22
N ALA A 378 -14.22 0.33 6.39
CA ALA A 378 -14.57 1.69 6.80
C ALA A 378 -13.96 2.76 5.90
N GLU A 379 -12.68 2.61 5.52
CA GLU A 379 -11.98 3.53 4.62
C GLU A 379 -12.64 3.59 3.23
N ARG A 380 -12.94 2.42 2.64
CA ARG A 380 -13.68 2.35 1.37
C ARG A 380 -15.07 2.98 1.46
N GLN A 381 -15.76 2.78 2.58
CA GLN A 381 -17.07 3.37 2.82
C GLN A 381 -17.01 4.89 3.01
N SER A 382 -15.93 5.41 3.61
CA SER A 382 -15.68 6.85 3.72
C SER A 382 -15.40 7.48 2.36
N ILE A 383 -14.61 6.83 1.50
CA ILE A 383 -14.41 7.26 0.12
C ILE A 383 -15.75 7.31 -0.63
N LYS A 384 -16.55 6.24 -0.60
CA LYS A 384 -17.87 6.21 -1.25
C LYS A 384 -18.79 7.32 -0.75
N TYR A 385 -18.81 7.56 0.56
CA TYR A 385 -19.58 8.66 1.14
C TYR A 385 -19.15 10.02 0.57
N MET A 386 -17.85 10.28 0.49
CA MET A 386 -17.32 11.53 -0.07
C MET A 386 -17.54 11.65 -1.57
N GLN A 387 -17.50 10.54 -2.33
CA GLN A 387 -17.89 10.53 -3.74
C GLN A 387 -19.35 10.96 -3.93
N VAL A 388 -20.28 10.37 -3.17
CA VAL A 388 -21.70 10.75 -3.26
C VAL A 388 -21.90 12.22 -2.86
N LYS A 389 -21.26 12.66 -1.76
CA LYS A 389 -21.31 14.06 -1.29
C LYS A 389 -20.80 15.02 -2.36
N TYR A 390 -19.66 14.73 -2.99
CA TYR A 390 -19.11 15.52 -4.10
C TYR A 390 -20.09 15.59 -5.29
N MET A 391 -20.69 14.47 -5.66
CA MET A 391 -21.61 14.40 -6.80
C MET A 391 -22.96 15.09 -6.54
N GLN A 392 -23.30 15.46 -5.30
CA GLN A 392 -24.51 16.24 -5.01
C GLN A 392 -24.47 17.63 -5.66
N ASP A 393 -23.29 18.22 -5.78
CA ASP A 393 -23.11 19.56 -6.33
C ASP A 393 -22.93 19.55 -7.87
N HIS A 394 -22.80 18.36 -8.47
CA HIS A 394 -22.51 18.18 -9.89
C HIS A 394 -23.66 17.47 -10.64
N GLN A 395 -24.90 17.66 -10.18
CA GLN A 395 -26.05 16.92 -10.69
C GLN A 395 -26.43 17.27 -12.12
N GLU A 396 -26.14 18.51 -12.55
CA GLU A 396 -26.54 19.00 -13.87
C GLU A 396 -25.57 18.63 -14.99
N GLU A 397 -24.40 18.10 -14.64
CA GLU A 397 -23.32 17.77 -15.56
C GLU A 397 -23.46 16.38 -16.20
N GLU A 398 -22.97 16.26 -17.42
CA GLU A 398 -22.82 14.99 -18.14
C GLU A 398 -21.38 14.50 -18.04
N PHE A 399 -21.22 13.22 -17.74
CA PHE A 399 -19.93 12.61 -17.48
C PHE A 399 -19.68 11.44 -18.44
N LEU A 400 -18.49 11.43 -19.04
CA LEU A 400 -17.97 10.22 -19.67
C LEU A 400 -17.53 9.23 -18.59
N GLY A 401 -18.10 8.03 -18.64
CA GLY A 401 -17.79 6.93 -17.74
C GLY A 401 -17.49 5.64 -18.48
N VAL A 402 -16.96 4.69 -17.74
CA VAL A 402 -16.69 3.32 -18.21
C VAL A 402 -17.54 2.38 -17.39
N ILE A 403 -18.18 1.40 -18.03
CA ILE A 403 -18.93 0.36 -17.31
C ILE A 403 -17.95 -0.47 -16.47
N SER A 404 -18.03 -0.32 -15.14
CA SER A 404 -17.15 -0.96 -14.15
C SER A 404 -17.75 -2.24 -13.54
N GLY A 405 -19.04 -2.48 -13.77
CA GLY A 405 -19.74 -3.68 -13.33
C GLY A 405 -21.05 -3.87 -14.06
N VAL A 406 -21.47 -5.12 -14.24
CA VAL A 406 -22.75 -5.45 -14.85
C VAL A 406 -23.44 -6.51 -13.99
N THR A 407 -24.73 -6.31 -13.73
CA THR A 407 -25.57 -7.21 -12.93
C THR A 407 -26.96 -7.30 -13.51
N GLU A 408 -27.77 -8.24 -13.01
CA GLU A 408 -29.21 -8.35 -13.32
C GLU A 408 -30.01 -7.07 -12.98
N TRP A 409 -29.49 -6.21 -12.09
CA TRP A 409 -30.15 -4.97 -11.66
C TRP A 409 -29.82 -3.76 -12.56
N GLY A 410 -28.73 -3.83 -13.32
CA GLY A 410 -28.22 -2.70 -14.10
C GLY A 410 -26.71 -2.72 -14.27
N ILE A 411 -26.19 -1.60 -14.78
CA ILE A 411 -24.76 -1.37 -15.02
C ILE A 411 -24.20 -0.38 -14.01
N TYR A 412 -23.03 -0.67 -13.46
CA TYR A 412 -22.23 0.27 -12.70
C TYR A 412 -21.30 1.01 -13.65
N VAL A 413 -21.26 2.33 -13.52
CA VAL A 413 -20.46 3.21 -14.35
C VAL A 413 -19.51 3.98 -13.45
N GLU A 414 -18.22 3.89 -13.73
CA GLU A 414 -17.17 4.70 -13.09
C GLU A 414 -16.86 5.91 -13.99
N ILE A 415 -17.06 7.12 -13.47
CA ILE A 415 -16.74 8.36 -14.19
C ILE A 415 -15.23 8.47 -14.38
N THR A 416 -14.78 8.82 -15.59
CA THR A 416 -13.35 8.83 -15.92
C THR A 416 -12.60 9.97 -15.24
N SER A 417 -13.22 11.15 -15.13
CA SER A 417 -12.59 12.39 -14.62
C SER A 417 -12.47 12.44 -13.10
N ASN A 418 -13.34 11.75 -12.35
CA ASN A 418 -13.37 11.83 -10.88
C ASN A 418 -13.50 10.45 -10.19
N LYS A 419 -13.57 9.35 -10.96
CA LYS A 419 -13.66 7.96 -10.46
C LYS A 419 -14.85 7.69 -9.53
N CYS A 420 -15.86 8.56 -9.51
CA CYS A 420 -17.12 8.29 -8.82
C CYS A 420 -17.86 7.18 -9.54
N GLU A 421 -18.31 6.18 -8.78
CA GLU A 421 -19.05 5.04 -9.31
C GLU A 421 -20.53 5.15 -8.91
N GLY A 422 -21.42 4.95 -9.88
CA GLY A 422 -22.86 4.93 -9.68
C GLY A 422 -23.53 3.90 -10.56
N MET A 423 -24.79 3.59 -10.29
CA MET A 423 -25.56 2.57 -10.99
C MET A 423 -26.59 3.19 -11.93
N VAL A 424 -26.60 2.74 -13.18
CA VAL A 424 -27.76 2.91 -14.08
C VAL A 424 -28.61 1.66 -13.94
N ARG A 425 -29.84 1.82 -13.43
CA ARG A 425 -30.76 0.69 -13.26
C ARG A 425 -31.22 0.20 -14.63
N ILE A 426 -31.33 -1.11 -14.80
CA ILE A 426 -31.72 -1.73 -16.08
C ILE A 426 -33.07 -1.22 -16.60
N ARG A 427 -34.00 -0.88 -15.68
CA ARG A 427 -35.33 -0.35 -16.00
C ARG A 427 -35.31 1.11 -16.46
N ASP A 428 -34.23 1.84 -16.18
CA ASP A 428 -34.07 3.24 -16.55
C ASP A 428 -33.39 3.39 -17.93
N ILE A 429 -32.83 2.31 -18.47
CA ILE A 429 -32.27 2.26 -19.82
C ILE A 429 -33.46 2.19 -20.80
N LYS A 430 -33.54 3.17 -21.69
CA LYS A 430 -34.66 3.31 -22.63
C LYS A 430 -34.44 2.43 -23.87
N ASN A 431 -35.42 2.43 -24.77
CA ASN A 431 -35.38 1.82 -26.11
C ASN A 431 -35.35 0.29 -26.24
N ASP A 432 -35.11 -0.48 -25.17
CA ASP A 432 -35.21 -1.94 -25.23
C ASP A 432 -35.48 -2.58 -23.85
N TYR A 433 -35.82 -3.87 -23.87
CA TYR A 433 -35.78 -4.74 -22.70
C TYR A 433 -34.43 -5.45 -22.66
N TYR A 434 -33.62 -5.14 -21.66
CA TYR A 434 -32.28 -5.71 -21.51
C TYR A 434 -32.30 -6.96 -20.61
N ILE A 435 -31.57 -7.99 -21.00
CA ILE A 435 -31.31 -9.20 -20.20
C ILE A 435 -29.83 -9.26 -19.85
N PHE A 436 -29.52 -9.59 -18.61
CA PHE A 436 -28.16 -9.86 -18.16
C PHE A 436 -27.64 -11.20 -18.69
N ASP A 437 -26.50 -11.16 -19.37
CA ASP A 437 -25.70 -12.32 -19.74
C ASP A 437 -24.46 -12.39 -18.84
N GLU A 438 -24.50 -13.32 -17.89
CA GLU A 438 -23.42 -13.55 -16.92
C GLU A 438 -22.11 -13.96 -17.58
N LYS A 439 -22.15 -14.69 -18.71
CA LYS A 439 -20.94 -15.16 -19.39
C LYS A 439 -20.21 -14.05 -20.12
N GLN A 440 -20.96 -13.10 -20.66
CA GLN A 440 -20.40 -11.95 -21.38
C GLN A 440 -20.15 -10.74 -20.46
N TYR A 441 -20.61 -10.78 -19.20
CA TYR A 441 -20.63 -9.61 -18.31
C TYR A 441 -21.27 -8.40 -19.00
N ALA A 442 -22.44 -8.64 -19.60
CA ALA A 442 -23.13 -7.67 -20.43
C ALA A 442 -24.64 -7.70 -20.20
N ILE A 443 -25.31 -6.60 -20.52
CA ILE A 443 -26.75 -6.57 -20.70
C ILE A 443 -27.06 -6.43 -22.19
N ILE A 444 -27.96 -7.27 -22.69
CA ILE A 444 -28.26 -7.38 -24.13
C ILE A 444 -29.73 -7.04 -24.36
N GLY A 445 -29.97 -6.07 -25.24
CA GLY A 445 -31.30 -5.67 -25.66
C GLY A 445 -32.00 -6.80 -26.42
N GLN A 446 -33.24 -7.12 -26.04
CA GLN A 446 -34.01 -8.19 -26.67
C GLN A 446 -34.34 -7.89 -28.15
N THR A 447 -34.64 -6.64 -28.46
CA THR A 447 -35.13 -6.20 -29.77
C THR A 447 -34.02 -5.64 -30.64
N THR A 448 -33.31 -4.64 -30.12
CA THR A 448 -32.22 -3.91 -30.78
C THR A 448 -30.95 -4.74 -30.89
N LYS A 449 -30.80 -5.76 -30.03
CA LYS A 449 -29.55 -6.51 -29.81
C LYS A 449 -28.37 -5.63 -29.41
N HIS A 450 -28.64 -4.40 -28.96
CA HIS A 450 -27.61 -3.52 -28.42
C HIS A 450 -27.03 -4.12 -27.14
N ILE A 451 -25.72 -3.98 -26.96
CA ILE A 451 -24.98 -4.61 -25.87
C ILE A 451 -24.30 -3.49 -25.08
N TYR A 452 -24.58 -3.44 -23.77
CA TYR A 452 -23.73 -2.72 -22.83
C TYR A 452 -22.93 -3.74 -22.05
N GLN A 453 -21.64 -3.78 -22.30
CA GLN A 453 -20.70 -4.73 -21.69
C GLN A 453 -19.71 -4.00 -20.79
N LEU A 454 -19.14 -4.76 -19.86
CA LEU A 454 -18.05 -4.31 -19.01
C LEU A 454 -16.92 -3.70 -19.86
N GLY A 455 -16.45 -2.51 -19.48
CA GLY A 455 -15.42 -1.77 -20.21
C GLY A 455 -15.92 -0.80 -21.28
N ASP A 456 -17.20 -0.84 -21.67
CA ASP A 456 -17.74 0.13 -22.63
C ASP A 456 -17.72 1.56 -22.08
N GLN A 457 -17.47 2.51 -22.97
CA GLN A 457 -17.62 3.93 -22.69
C GLN A 457 -19.06 4.37 -22.87
N VAL A 458 -19.60 5.06 -21.87
CA VAL A 458 -20.97 5.57 -21.86
C VAL A 458 -21.00 6.98 -21.29
N THR A 459 -22.00 7.77 -21.68
CA THR A 459 -22.26 9.09 -21.08
C THR A 459 -23.38 8.95 -20.05
N VAL A 460 -23.16 9.49 -18.86
CA VAL A 460 -24.12 9.41 -17.75
C VAL A 460 -24.33 10.78 -17.11
N LYS A 461 -25.53 11.00 -16.57
CA LYS A 461 -25.87 12.16 -15.74
C LYS A 461 -26.36 11.69 -14.38
N VAL A 462 -26.04 12.42 -13.31
CA VAL A 462 -26.53 12.10 -11.96
C VAL A 462 -28.05 12.16 -11.95
N LYS A 463 -28.69 11.08 -11.51
CA LYS A 463 -30.14 11.00 -11.33
C LYS A 463 -30.53 11.25 -9.89
N HIS A 464 -29.82 10.62 -8.96
CA HIS A 464 -30.11 10.70 -7.54
C HIS A 464 -28.87 10.37 -6.72
N THR A 465 -28.74 11.04 -5.58
CA THR A 465 -27.68 10.84 -4.58
C THR A 465 -28.33 10.48 -3.25
N ASP A 466 -27.88 9.37 -2.66
CA ASP A 466 -28.31 8.91 -1.34
C ASP A 466 -27.09 8.78 -0.44
N LEU A 467 -26.89 9.77 0.45
CA LEU A 467 -25.74 9.80 1.36
C LEU A 467 -25.81 8.72 2.44
N GLU A 468 -27.00 8.36 2.92
CA GLU A 468 -27.15 7.35 3.98
C GLU A 468 -26.76 5.97 3.45
N ARG A 469 -27.25 5.64 2.25
CA ARG A 469 -26.89 4.39 1.57
C ARG A 469 -25.53 4.46 0.87
N LYS A 470 -24.99 5.66 0.68
CA LYS A 470 -23.77 5.94 -0.11
C LYS A 470 -23.92 5.42 -1.54
N HIS A 471 -25.10 5.66 -2.11
CA HIS A 471 -25.46 5.25 -3.44
C HIS A 471 -25.56 6.46 -4.36
N LEU A 472 -25.07 6.28 -5.58
CA LEU A 472 -25.18 7.22 -6.68
C LEU A 472 -25.97 6.51 -7.79
N ASP A 473 -27.12 7.03 -8.16
CA ASP A 473 -27.90 6.55 -9.31
C ASP A 473 -27.61 7.48 -10.50
N PHE A 474 -27.37 6.87 -11.66
CA PHE A 474 -27.16 7.56 -12.93
C PHE A 474 -28.32 7.34 -13.89
N SER A 475 -28.53 8.30 -14.79
CA SER A 475 -29.25 8.11 -16.03
C SER A 475 -28.26 7.95 -17.16
N LEU A 476 -28.48 6.98 -18.05
CA LEU A 476 -27.73 6.86 -19.29
C LEU A 476 -28.17 7.97 -20.25
N ILE A 477 -27.21 8.70 -20.81
CA ILE A 477 -27.44 9.65 -21.89
C ILE A 477 -27.14 8.91 -23.19
N GLU A 478 -28.19 8.49 -23.87
CA GLU A 478 -28.08 7.86 -25.19
C GLU A 478 -27.63 8.91 -26.22
N GLN A 479 -26.73 8.53 -27.12
CA GLN A 479 -26.36 9.33 -28.29
C GLN A 479 -27.32 9.11 -29.45
#